data_AF-A0A7C7AA13-F1
#
_entry.id   AF-A0A7C7AA13-F1
#
_cell.length_a   1.000
_cell.length_b   1.000
_cell.length_c   1.000
_cell.angle_alpha   90.00
_cell.angle_beta   90.00
_cell.angle_gamma   90.00
#
_symmetry.space_group_name_H-M   'P 1'
#
loop_
_entity.id
_entity.type
_entity.pdbx_description
1 polymer ?
#
loop_
_entity_poly.entity_id
_entity_poly.type
_entity_poly.pdbx_seq_one_letter_code
_entity_poly.pdbx_strand_id
1 'polypeptide(L)'
;MNWSKAKTVLIITFAILNVLLYLTIAKINKPQPQLLSRQDLYSIEEVLLQNNIILKTTIPQETEPMPLVKVTREIFDESFILENFIKSQKYEKYKENRYTIFKFEDKTIKVDGISFYYFEKNDKFKDMSSSQKEEYVQNFINNYHFKEINVQVEKISQGKEVKIKYFQTYKDYFIDGGWMEGKIDDKSFEFSKSWFGSVVMEKAKKEVINAAYALLKLVEIKTDAKPMVVKEIKLGYYFNWSSATKGEAVPVWRITTQDGNRYYINAYTGNFEEGK
;
A
#
# COMPACT_ATOMS: atom_id res chain seq x y z
N MET A 1 -30.12 -20.61 -52.46
CA MET A 1 -28.95 -20.23 -51.61
C MET A 1 -28.53 -21.44 -50.78
N ASN A 2 -27.27 -21.89 -50.89
CA ASN A 2 -26.79 -23.08 -50.15
C ASN A 2 -26.57 -22.74 -48.67
N TRP A 3 -27.65 -22.79 -47.90
CA TRP A 3 -27.68 -22.36 -46.50
C TRP A 3 -26.76 -23.19 -45.60
N SER A 4 -26.53 -24.47 -45.92
CA SER A 4 -25.54 -25.28 -45.20
C SER A 4 -24.10 -24.81 -45.45
N LYS A 5 -23.76 -24.46 -46.70
CA LYS A 5 -22.43 -23.92 -47.05
C LYS A 5 -22.16 -22.59 -46.34
N ALA A 6 -23.17 -21.71 -46.28
CA ALA A 6 -23.06 -20.44 -45.57
C ALA A 6 -22.81 -20.63 -44.06
N LYS A 7 -23.50 -21.58 -43.42
CA LYS A 7 -23.28 -21.92 -42.00
C LYS A 7 -21.88 -22.47 -41.75
N THR A 8 -21.41 -23.38 -42.59
CA THR A 8 -20.06 -23.96 -42.45
C THR A 8 -18.98 -22.90 -42.61
N VAL A 9 -19.11 -22.01 -43.60
CA VAL A 9 -18.18 -20.89 -43.78
C VAL A 9 -18.18 -20.00 -42.54
N LEU A 10 -19.35 -19.66 -41.99
CA LEU A 10 -19.45 -18.77 -40.83
C LEU A 10 -18.81 -19.38 -39.57
N ILE A 11 -19.00 -20.69 -39.33
CA ILE A 11 -18.37 -21.42 -38.23
C ILE A 11 -16.84 -21.44 -38.37
N ILE A 12 -16.33 -21.74 -39.58
CA ILE A 12 -14.89 -21.79 -39.83
C ILE A 12 -14.27 -20.40 -39.67
N THR A 13 -14.90 -19.35 -40.20
CA THR A 13 -14.41 -17.98 -40.07
C THR A 13 -14.38 -17.54 -38.60
N PHE A 14 -15.42 -17.86 -37.81
CA PHE A 14 -15.41 -17.57 -36.37
C PHE A 14 -14.35 -18.38 -35.61
N ALA A 15 -14.12 -19.64 -35.96
CA ALA A 15 -13.07 -20.45 -35.33
C ALA A 15 -11.68 -19.86 -35.60
N ILE A 16 -11.40 -19.47 -36.85
CA ILE A 16 -10.14 -18.81 -37.23
C ILE A 16 -10.01 -17.48 -36.49
N LEU A 17 -11.06 -16.66 -36.45
CA LEU A 17 -11.05 -15.38 -35.74
C LEU A 17 -10.74 -15.58 -34.25
N ASN A 18 -11.40 -16.54 -33.59
CA ASN A 18 -11.17 -16.83 -32.17
C ASN A 18 -9.76 -17.36 -31.91
N VAL A 19 -9.22 -18.21 -32.79
CA VAL A 19 -7.81 -18.67 -32.69
C VAL A 19 -6.85 -17.51 -32.86
N LEU A 20 -7.11 -16.62 -33.82
CA LEU A 20 -6.28 -15.45 -34.07
C LEU A 20 -6.33 -14.48 -32.88
N LEU A 21 -7.50 -14.26 -32.30
CA LEU A 21 -7.71 -13.51 -31.05
C LEU A 21 -6.96 -14.15 -29.88
N TYR A 22 -7.02 -15.48 -29.74
CA TYR A 22 -6.29 -16.19 -28.70
C TYR A 22 -4.77 -16.02 -28.87
N LEU A 23 -4.25 -16.12 -30.10
CA LEU A 23 -2.83 -15.95 -30.39
C LEU A 23 -2.36 -14.50 -30.18
N THR A 24 -3.17 -13.49 -30.52
CA THR A 24 -2.82 -12.08 -30.29
C THR A 24 -2.83 -11.76 -28.80
N ILE A 25 -3.87 -12.18 -28.06
CA ILE A 25 -3.95 -12.02 -26.61
C ILE A 25 -2.79 -12.75 -25.91
N ALA A 26 -2.43 -13.97 -26.35
CA ALA A 26 -1.31 -14.73 -25.79
C ALA A 26 0.06 -14.10 -26.06
N LYS A 27 0.21 -13.28 -27.11
CA LYS A 27 1.42 -12.49 -27.39
C LYS A 27 1.44 -11.17 -26.62
N ILE A 28 0.29 -10.48 -26.52
CA ILE A 28 0.16 -9.18 -25.86
C ILE A 28 0.26 -9.32 -24.32
N ASN A 29 -0.21 -10.43 -23.76
CA ASN A 29 -0.22 -10.68 -22.32
C ASN A 29 1.06 -11.34 -21.77
N LYS A 30 2.12 -11.46 -22.58
CA LYS A 30 3.44 -11.80 -22.05
C LYS A 30 4.18 -10.49 -21.82
N PRO A 31 4.26 -9.96 -20.59
CA PRO A 31 5.25 -8.94 -20.29
C PRO A 31 6.61 -9.57 -20.54
N GLN A 32 7.21 -9.27 -21.69
CA GLN A 32 8.61 -9.59 -21.91
C GLN A 32 9.40 -8.45 -21.28
N PRO A 33 10.25 -8.74 -20.28
CA PRO A 33 11.21 -7.76 -19.79
C PRO A 33 12.27 -7.56 -20.87
N GLN A 34 11.96 -6.74 -21.87
CA GLN A 34 12.95 -6.21 -22.78
C GLN A 34 13.69 -5.11 -22.04
N LEU A 35 15.02 -5.26 -21.95
CA LEU A 35 15.89 -4.21 -21.49
C LEU A 35 15.68 -3.01 -22.42
N LEU A 36 15.20 -1.89 -21.87
CA LEU A 36 14.93 -0.71 -22.68
C LEU A 36 16.26 -0.12 -23.14
N SER A 37 16.34 0.24 -24.43
CA SER A 37 17.49 0.96 -24.93
C SER A 37 17.52 2.36 -24.31
N ARG A 38 18.69 3.02 -24.34
CA ARG A 38 18.78 4.42 -23.91
C ARG A 38 17.81 5.32 -24.66
N GLN A 39 17.62 5.06 -25.96
CA GLN A 39 16.71 5.85 -26.80
C GLN A 39 15.25 5.68 -26.37
N ASP A 40 14.84 4.46 -26.01
CA ASP A 40 13.49 4.20 -25.49
C ASP A 40 13.25 4.96 -24.18
N LEU A 41 14.25 4.96 -23.28
CA LEU A 41 14.16 5.70 -22.02
C LEU A 41 14.05 7.21 -22.24
N TYR A 42 14.83 7.77 -23.17
CA TYR A 42 14.71 9.19 -23.53
C TYR A 42 13.31 9.53 -24.07
N SER A 43 12.75 8.70 -24.95
CA SER A 43 11.40 8.93 -25.47
C SER A 43 10.33 8.84 -24.38
N ILE A 44 10.48 7.94 -23.41
CA ILE A 44 9.56 7.82 -22.27
C ILE A 44 9.67 9.06 -21.36
N GLU A 45 10.88 9.51 -21.04
CA GLU A 45 11.09 10.74 -20.26
C GLU A 45 10.47 11.96 -20.95
N GLU A 46 10.60 12.06 -22.28
CA GLU A 46 9.99 13.13 -23.06
C GLU A 46 8.46 13.10 -23.00
N VAL A 47 7.84 11.93 -23.18
CA VAL A 47 6.38 11.77 -23.07
C VAL A 47 5.88 12.15 -21.67
N LEU A 48 6.59 11.73 -20.62
CA LEU A 48 6.24 12.09 -19.25
C LEU A 48 6.33 13.60 -19.03
N LEU A 49 7.40 14.25 -19.52
CA LEU A 49 7.61 15.68 -19.38
C LEU A 49 6.53 16.48 -20.13
N GLN A 50 6.18 16.08 -21.36
CA GLN A 50 5.08 16.69 -22.13
C GLN A 50 3.73 16.63 -21.41
N ASN A 51 3.54 15.63 -20.54
CA ASN A 51 2.35 15.46 -19.70
C ASN A 51 2.51 16.06 -18.29
N ASN A 52 3.47 16.97 -18.09
CA ASN A 52 3.77 17.62 -16.81
C ASN A 52 4.13 16.61 -15.69
N ILE A 53 4.76 15.49 -16.04
CA ILE A 53 5.31 14.51 -15.10
C ILE A 53 6.82 14.61 -15.15
N ILE A 54 7.42 15.07 -14.05
CA ILE A 54 8.87 15.31 -13.93
C ILE A 54 9.48 14.18 -13.13
N LEU A 55 10.42 13.45 -13.73
CA LEU A 55 11.19 12.40 -13.05
C LEU A 55 12.41 13.01 -12.32
N LYS A 56 12.50 12.81 -11.00
CA LYS A 56 13.69 13.11 -10.18
C LYS A 56 14.40 11.85 -9.68
N THR A 57 14.09 10.72 -10.29
CA THR A 57 14.66 9.41 -9.95
C THR A 57 14.91 8.64 -11.24
N THR A 58 15.71 7.58 -11.16
CA THR A 58 15.99 6.73 -12.31
C THR A 58 14.90 5.68 -12.47
N ILE A 59 14.64 5.26 -13.72
CA ILE A 59 13.68 4.20 -14.01
C ILE A 59 14.36 2.85 -13.78
N PRO A 60 13.86 2.00 -12.86
CA PRO A 60 14.38 0.64 -12.68
C PRO A 60 14.28 -0.17 -13.97
N GLN A 61 15.39 -0.75 -14.41
CA GLN A 61 15.46 -1.54 -15.65
C GLN A 61 15.35 -3.04 -15.41
N GLU A 62 15.83 -3.49 -14.26
CA GLU A 62 15.75 -4.91 -13.88
C GLU A 62 14.37 -5.21 -13.31
N THR A 63 13.80 -6.30 -13.78
CA THR A 63 12.56 -6.86 -13.26
C THR A 63 12.77 -8.34 -13.00
N GLU A 64 12.27 -8.81 -11.87
CA GLU A 64 12.24 -10.23 -11.56
C GLU A 64 10.79 -10.73 -11.50
N PRO A 65 10.55 -12.01 -11.83
CA PRO A 65 9.23 -12.60 -11.65
C PRO A 65 8.80 -12.57 -10.17
N MET A 66 7.60 -12.05 -9.92
CA MET A 66 7.06 -11.87 -8.58
C MET A 66 5.99 -12.93 -8.27
N PRO A 67 5.97 -13.54 -7.08
CA PRO A 67 4.84 -14.34 -6.60
C PRO A 67 3.72 -13.48 -6.04
N LEU A 68 2.54 -14.05 -5.81
CA LEU A 68 1.54 -13.46 -4.91
C LEU A 68 1.98 -13.62 -3.45
N VAL A 69 1.47 -12.76 -2.57
CA VAL A 69 1.75 -12.85 -1.13
C VAL A 69 0.45 -13.01 -0.37
N LYS A 70 0.33 -14.08 0.42
CA LYS A 70 -0.77 -14.26 1.36
C LYS A 70 -0.50 -13.48 2.62
N VAL A 71 -1.46 -12.66 3.00
CA VAL A 71 -1.42 -11.85 4.21
C VAL A 71 -2.54 -12.22 5.16
N THR A 72 -2.26 -12.14 6.46
CA THR A 72 -3.27 -12.20 7.53
C THR A 72 -3.04 -11.02 8.46
N ARG A 73 -4.11 -10.30 8.80
CA ARG A 73 -4.10 -9.17 9.73
C ARG A 73 -3.84 -9.65 11.16
N GLU A 74 -3.10 -8.84 11.90
CA GLU A 74 -3.09 -8.94 13.35
C GLU A 74 -4.50 -8.64 13.88
N ILE A 75 -4.91 -9.35 14.93
CA ILE A 75 -6.24 -9.19 15.52
C ILE A 75 -6.13 -8.47 16.87
N PHE A 76 -6.92 -7.41 17.02
CA PHE A 76 -7.06 -6.64 18.25
C PHE A 76 -8.45 -6.93 18.84
N ASP A 77 -8.54 -7.99 19.62
CA ASP A 77 -9.76 -8.39 20.31
C ASP A 77 -9.87 -7.75 21.70
N GLU A 78 -11.02 -7.95 22.36
CA GLU A 78 -11.26 -7.42 23.69
C GLU A 78 -10.27 -7.95 24.72
N SER A 79 -9.92 -9.24 24.67
CA SER A 79 -8.96 -9.85 25.60
C SER A 79 -7.62 -9.12 25.56
N PHE A 80 -7.11 -8.85 24.36
CA PHE A 80 -5.88 -8.06 24.18
C PHE A 80 -5.97 -6.68 24.85
N ILE A 81 -7.09 -5.97 24.71
CA ILE A 81 -7.27 -4.64 25.34
C ILE A 81 -7.33 -4.76 26.87
N LEU A 82 -8.10 -5.72 27.38
CA LEU A 82 -8.27 -5.90 28.81
C LEU A 82 -6.96 -6.28 29.50
N GLU A 83 -6.18 -7.18 28.90
CA GLU A 83 -4.92 -7.68 29.45
C GLU A 83 -3.80 -6.62 29.38
N ASN A 84 -3.70 -5.88 28.28
CA ASN A 84 -2.56 -4.99 28.04
C ASN A 84 -2.80 -3.55 28.53
N PHE A 85 -4.03 -3.05 28.44
CA PHE A 85 -4.34 -1.63 28.71
C PHE A 85 -5.16 -1.43 29.98
N ILE A 86 -6.26 -2.16 30.15
CA ILE A 86 -7.18 -1.95 31.28
C ILE A 86 -6.60 -2.53 32.58
N LYS A 87 -6.12 -3.78 32.54
CA LYS A 87 -5.54 -4.60 33.63
C LYS A 87 -6.44 -4.82 34.85
N SER A 88 -7.04 -3.78 35.42
CA SER A 88 -8.04 -3.77 36.49
C SER A 88 -8.70 -2.39 36.69
N GLN A 89 -8.45 -1.43 35.79
CA GLN A 89 -9.01 -0.07 35.89
C GLN A 89 -10.50 -0.08 35.61
N LYS A 90 -11.23 0.89 36.19
CA LYS A 90 -12.63 1.13 35.80
C LYS A 90 -12.67 1.66 34.37
N TYR A 91 -13.55 1.11 33.55
CA TYR A 91 -13.72 1.50 32.17
C TYR A 91 -15.18 1.47 31.75
N GLU A 92 -15.51 2.26 30.75
CA GLU A 92 -16.76 2.18 30.00
C GLU A 92 -16.51 1.44 28.70
N LYS A 93 -17.42 0.53 28.33
CA LYS A 93 -17.39 -0.20 27.06
C LYS A 93 -18.71 -0.05 26.35
N TYR A 94 -18.65 0.33 25.09
CA TYR A 94 -19.81 0.42 24.21
C TYR A 94 -19.41 0.17 22.75
N LYS A 95 -20.41 -0.07 21.90
CA LYS A 95 -20.21 -0.19 20.45
C LYS A 95 -20.64 1.09 19.75
N GLU A 96 -19.85 1.52 18.77
CA GLU A 96 -20.14 2.65 17.90
C GLU A 96 -19.80 2.25 16.47
N ASN A 97 -20.82 2.10 15.62
CA ASN A 97 -20.70 1.57 14.25
C ASN A 97 -19.98 0.19 14.23
N ARG A 98 -18.84 0.09 13.54
CA ARG A 98 -18.01 -1.13 13.46
C ARG A 98 -17.04 -1.29 14.65
N TYR A 99 -16.92 -0.28 15.51
CA TYR A 99 -15.92 -0.23 16.57
C TYR A 99 -16.47 -0.67 17.92
N THR A 100 -15.66 -1.40 18.66
CA THR A 100 -15.79 -1.54 20.12
C THR A 100 -14.88 -0.51 20.77
N ILE A 101 -15.45 0.29 21.67
CA ILE A 101 -14.77 1.41 22.32
C ILE A 101 -14.60 1.11 23.80
N PHE A 102 -13.40 1.36 24.31
CA PHE A 102 -13.05 1.30 25.72
C PHE A 102 -12.59 2.68 26.16
N LYS A 103 -13.27 3.27 27.14
CA LYS A 103 -12.91 4.57 27.69
C LYS A 103 -12.56 4.43 29.17
N PHE A 104 -11.42 4.98 29.55
CA PHE A 104 -10.89 4.91 30.91
C PHE A 104 -10.01 6.14 31.17
N GLU A 105 -10.24 6.82 32.28
CA GLU A 105 -9.54 8.08 32.60
C GLU A 105 -9.62 9.11 31.45
N ASP A 106 -8.47 9.59 30.98
CA ASP A 106 -8.24 10.50 29.86
C ASP A 106 -7.94 9.77 28.53
N LYS A 107 -8.14 8.45 28.50
CA LYS A 107 -7.76 7.56 27.40
C LYS A 107 -8.99 6.95 26.73
N THR A 108 -8.87 6.67 25.44
CA THR A 108 -9.88 5.97 24.65
C THR A 108 -9.19 5.03 23.68
N ILE A 109 -9.64 3.79 23.67
CA ILE A 109 -9.23 2.77 22.71
C ILE A 109 -10.42 2.41 21.83
N LYS A 110 -10.21 2.34 20.52
CA LYS A 110 -11.19 1.85 19.56
C LYS A 110 -10.58 0.70 18.75
N VAL A 111 -11.33 -0.39 18.60
CA VAL A 111 -10.92 -1.55 17.79
C VAL A 111 -12.07 -2.04 16.93
N ASP A 112 -11.78 -2.51 15.72
CA ASP A 112 -12.75 -3.15 14.80
C ASP A 112 -12.37 -4.60 14.45
N GLY A 113 -11.41 -5.16 15.20
CA GLY A 113 -10.85 -6.48 14.98
C GLY A 113 -9.49 -6.44 14.28
N ILE A 114 -9.26 -5.59 13.28
CA ILE A 114 -7.98 -5.55 12.50
C ILE A 114 -7.25 -4.20 12.56
N SER A 115 -7.89 -3.20 13.15
CA SER A 115 -7.36 -1.88 13.36
C SER A 115 -7.43 -1.53 14.84
N PHE A 116 -6.34 -0.99 15.37
CA PHE A 116 -6.23 -0.49 16.73
C PHE A 116 -6.07 1.03 16.69
N TYR A 117 -6.83 1.73 17.53
CA TYR A 117 -6.72 3.16 17.74
C TYR A 117 -6.65 3.46 19.24
N TYR A 118 -5.69 4.29 19.62
CA TYR A 118 -5.51 4.80 20.98
C TYR A 118 -5.48 6.33 20.92
N PHE A 119 -6.18 6.94 21.86
CA PHE A 119 -6.21 8.39 22.04
C PHE A 119 -6.04 8.71 23.52
N GLU A 120 -5.17 9.66 23.83
CA GLU A 120 -4.95 10.20 25.17
C GLU A 120 -4.89 11.72 25.11
N LYS A 121 -5.72 12.39 25.91
CA LYS A 121 -5.72 13.85 26.01
C LYS A 121 -5.18 14.28 27.36
N ASN A 122 -4.05 14.96 27.37
CA ASN A 122 -3.40 15.34 28.62
C ASN A 122 -2.55 16.61 28.45
N ASP A 123 -2.67 17.55 29.38
CA ASP A 123 -1.94 18.83 29.33
C ASP A 123 -0.41 18.65 29.46
N LYS A 124 0.06 17.49 29.95
CA LYS A 124 1.50 17.16 30.04
C LYS A 124 2.23 17.30 28.70
N PHE A 125 1.53 17.15 27.57
CA PHE A 125 2.13 17.21 26.25
C PHE A 125 2.56 18.62 25.82
N LYS A 126 1.97 19.66 26.42
CA LYS A 126 2.29 21.08 26.14
C LYS A 126 3.72 21.45 26.50
N ASP A 127 4.21 20.87 27.60
CA ASP A 127 5.52 21.16 28.17
C ASP A 127 6.62 20.25 27.60
N MET A 128 6.26 19.24 26.80
CA MET A 128 7.22 18.36 26.14
C MET A 128 7.88 19.02 24.93
N SER A 129 9.19 18.86 24.82
CA SER A 129 9.97 19.11 23.60
C SER A 129 9.67 18.06 22.52
N SER A 130 10.03 18.35 21.27
CA SER A 130 9.87 17.38 20.16
C SER A 130 10.63 16.08 20.42
N SER A 131 11.81 16.13 21.07
CA SER A 131 12.56 14.93 21.42
C SER A 131 11.85 14.07 22.47
N GLN A 132 11.27 14.68 23.51
CA GLN A 132 10.50 13.96 24.53
C GLN A 132 9.24 13.33 23.94
N LYS A 133 8.62 14.03 22.98
CA LYS A 133 7.47 13.52 22.22
C LYS A 133 7.83 12.32 21.35
N GLU A 134 8.97 12.36 20.65
CA GLU A 134 9.49 11.21 19.91
C GLU A 134 9.75 10.00 20.84
N GLU A 135 10.37 10.25 22.00
CA GLU A 135 10.62 9.22 23.00
C GLU A 135 9.31 8.62 23.54
N TYR A 136 8.28 9.44 23.77
CA TYR A 136 6.96 8.99 24.20
C TYR A 136 6.35 7.98 23.22
N VAL A 137 6.41 8.28 21.91
CA VAL A 137 5.91 7.37 20.86
C VAL A 137 6.68 6.05 20.87
N GLN A 138 8.01 6.09 20.97
CA GLN A 138 8.83 4.89 21.01
C GLN A 138 8.58 4.04 22.26
N ASN A 139 8.46 4.69 23.42
CA ASN A 139 8.14 4.02 24.69
C ASN A 139 6.75 3.39 24.63
N PHE A 140 5.76 4.06 24.05
CA PHE A 140 4.43 3.48 23.84
C PHE A 140 4.51 2.20 23.00
N ILE A 141 5.20 2.24 21.86
CA ILE A 141 5.38 1.08 20.98
C ILE A 141 6.06 -0.09 21.72
N ASN A 142 7.10 0.20 22.49
CA ASN A 142 7.85 -0.82 23.23
C ASN A 142 7.03 -1.42 24.38
N ASN A 143 6.34 -0.58 25.16
CA ASN A 143 5.60 -0.99 26.35
C ASN A 143 4.40 -1.89 26.03
N TYR A 144 3.79 -1.71 24.86
CA TYR A 144 2.66 -2.53 24.40
C TYR A 144 3.07 -3.59 23.37
N HIS A 145 4.37 -3.91 23.28
CA HIS A 145 4.91 -4.94 22.39
C HIS A 145 4.53 -4.76 20.91
N PHE A 146 4.29 -3.53 20.46
CA PHE A 146 4.03 -3.20 19.06
C PHE A 146 5.31 -3.02 18.24
N LYS A 147 6.48 -3.30 18.83
CA LYS A 147 7.75 -3.18 18.12
C LYS A 147 7.86 -4.26 17.05
N GLU A 148 7.98 -3.81 15.81
CA GLU A 148 8.08 -4.68 14.64
C GLU A 148 9.51 -4.66 14.07
N ILE A 149 9.90 -5.76 13.43
CA ILE A 149 11.19 -5.91 12.73
C ILE A 149 10.93 -5.68 11.23
N ASN A 150 11.92 -5.12 10.51
CA ASN A 150 11.83 -4.82 9.08
C ASN A 150 10.72 -3.81 8.78
N VAL A 151 11.01 -2.54 9.11
CA VAL A 151 10.09 -1.43 8.91
C VAL A 151 10.80 -0.27 8.24
N GLN A 152 10.10 0.42 7.35
CA GLN A 152 10.51 1.73 6.87
C GLN A 152 9.89 2.79 7.78
N VAL A 153 10.70 3.73 8.27
CA VAL A 153 10.26 4.78 9.19
C VAL A 153 10.28 6.14 8.50
N GLU A 154 9.17 6.87 8.61
CA GLU A 154 9.06 8.26 8.20
C GLU A 154 8.77 9.13 9.43
N LYS A 155 9.62 10.12 9.68
CA LYS A 155 9.45 11.08 10.77
C LYS A 155 9.12 12.45 10.21
N ILE A 156 8.09 13.08 10.75
CA ILE A 156 7.64 14.42 10.38
C ILE A 156 7.50 15.22 11.66
N SER A 157 8.28 16.30 11.76
CA SER A 157 8.23 17.22 12.90
C SER A 157 7.92 18.62 12.38
N GLN A 158 6.81 19.20 12.82
CA GLN A 158 6.39 20.56 12.49
C GLN A 158 6.17 21.35 13.77
N GLY A 159 7.13 22.22 14.12
CA GLY A 159 7.14 22.90 15.41
C GLY A 159 7.22 21.89 16.57
N LYS A 160 6.20 21.90 17.44
CA LYS A 160 6.06 20.94 18.55
C LYS A 160 5.23 19.70 18.20
N GLU A 161 4.65 19.61 17.01
CA GLU A 161 3.95 18.41 16.57
C GLU A 161 4.97 17.38 16.05
N VAL A 162 4.86 16.15 16.53
CA VAL A 162 5.68 15.02 16.09
C VAL A 162 4.75 13.94 15.55
N LYS A 163 5.09 13.44 14.37
CA LYS A 163 4.43 12.31 13.73
C LYS A 163 5.47 11.30 13.28
N ILE A 164 5.31 10.05 13.69
CA ILE A 164 6.18 8.94 13.31
C ILE A 164 5.32 7.86 12.67
N LYS A 165 5.59 7.57 11.40
CA LYS A 165 4.95 6.49 10.64
C LYS A 165 5.93 5.35 10.43
N TYR A 166 5.43 4.14 10.61
CA TYR A 166 6.15 2.91 10.31
C TYR A 166 5.36 2.16 9.24
N PHE A 167 6.05 1.73 8.20
CA PHE A 167 5.49 0.93 7.11
C PHE A 167 6.13 -0.44 7.14
N GLN A 168 5.29 -1.47 7.05
CA GLN A 168 5.75 -2.85 7.08
C GLN A 168 6.58 -3.15 5.81
N THR A 169 7.71 -3.82 5.99
CA THR A 169 8.47 -4.41 4.89
C THR A 169 8.56 -5.91 5.08
N TYR A 170 8.79 -6.63 3.99
CA TYR A 170 8.95 -8.07 4.01
C TYR A 170 10.05 -8.48 3.04
N LYS A 171 11.14 -9.03 3.59
CA LYS A 171 12.42 -9.21 2.88
C LYS A 171 12.88 -7.84 2.34
N ASP A 172 13.18 -7.77 1.05
CA ASP A 172 13.65 -6.55 0.39
C ASP A 172 12.51 -5.69 -0.20
N TYR A 173 11.25 -6.08 -0.01
CA TYR A 173 10.09 -5.38 -0.57
C TYR A 173 9.31 -4.61 0.48
N PHE A 174 8.74 -3.47 0.08
CA PHE A 174 7.66 -2.86 0.84
C PHE A 174 6.39 -3.73 0.73
N ILE A 175 5.55 -3.69 1.75
CA ILE A 175 4.20 -4.28 1.72
C ILE A 175 3.18 -3.26 2.23
N ASP A 176 2.67 -2.45 1.30
CA ASP A 176 1.76 -1.37 1.64
C ASP A 176 0.36 -1.93 1.94
N GLY A 177 -0.18 -1.50 3.08
CA GLY A 177 -1.34 -2.08 3.72
C GLY A 177 -1.08 -2.36 5.21
N GLY A 178 0.18 -2.60 5.59
CA GLY A 178 0.64 -2.72 6.98
C GLY A 178 1.34 -1.44 7.45
N TRP A 179 0.81 -0.80 8.49
CA TRP A 179 1.32 0.46 8.99
C TRP A 179 1.01 0.67 10.48
N MET A 180 1.81 1.52 11.13
CA MET A 180 1.46 2.13 12.41
C MET A 180 1.91 3.60 12.44
N GLU A 181 1.13 4.43 13.12
CA GLU A 181 1.40 5.86 13.26
C GLU A 181 1.24 6.28 14.72
N GLY A 182 2.23 6.97 15.25
CA GLY A 182 2.12 7.77 16.48
C GLY A 182 2.18 9.25 16.14
N LYS A 183 1.20 10.02 16.62
CA LYS A 183 1.13 11.46 16.45
C LYS A 183 0.92 12.11 17.82
N ILE A 184 1.68 13.14 18.11
CA ILE A 184 1.60 13.86 19.38
C ILE A 184 1.73 15.36 19.13
N ASP A 185 0.74 16.10 19.61
CA ASP A 185 0.71 17.56 19.61
C ASP A 185 0.78 18.09 21.05
N ASP A 186 0.36 19.33 21.32
CA ASP A 186 0.41 19.92 22.67
C ASP A 186 -0.78 19.51 23.56
N LYS A 187 -1.78 18.80 23.01
CA LYS A 187 -3.04 18.47 23.69
C LYS A 187 -3.27 16.97 23.78
N SER A 188 -2.80 16.21 22.80
CA SER A 188 -3.12 14.80 22.69
C SER A 188 -2.00 13.97 22.07
N PHE A 189 -2.00 12.70 22.44
CA PHE A 189 -1.30 11.63 21.77
C PHE A 189 -2.32 10.70 21.11
N GLU A 190 -2.09 10.42 19.84
CA GLU A 190 -2.86 9.50 19.01
C GLU A 190 -1.92 8.40 18.53
N PHE A 191 -2.36 7.15 18.64
CA PHE A 191 -1.68 6.01 18.05
C PHE A 191 -2.65 5.15 17.28
N SER A 192 -2.25 4.71 16.10
CA SER A 192 -3.03 3.77 15.31
C SER A 192 -2.15 2.72 14.67
N LYS A 193 -2.65 1.48 14.61
CA LYS A 193 -1.94 0.33 14.05
C LYS A 193 -2.91 -0.51 13.23
N SER A 194 -2.49 -0.89 12.02
CA SER A 194 -3.09 -1.97 11.25
C SER A 194 -1.97 -2.73 10.55
N TRP A 195 -1.69 -3.95 11.01
CA TRP A 195 -0.49 -4.68 10.64
C TRP A 195 -0.82 -6.07 10.07
N PHE A 196 0.10 -6.64 9.30
CA PHE A 196 0.01 -8.05 8.90
C PHE A 196 0.74 -8.91 9.94
N GLY A 197 0.00 -9.74 10.67
CA GLY A 197 0.56 -10.72 11.60
C GLY A 197 1.21 -11.92 10.88
N SER A 198 0.87 -12.16 9.61
CA SER A 198 1.54 -13.18 8.79
C SER A 198 1.65 -12.71 7.33
N VAL A 199 2.82 -12.94 6.73
CA VAL A 199 3.14 -12.62 5.34
C VAL A 199 3.88 -13.81 4.73
N VAL A 200 3.28 -14.45 3.73
CA VAL A 200 3.79 -15.68 3.10
C VAL A 200 3.78 -15.55 1.59
N MET A 201 4.96 -15.58 0.96
CA MET A 201 5.07 -15.65 -0.50
C MET A 201 4.62 -17.00 -1.03
N GLU A 202 3.82 -16.98 -2.10
CA GLU A 202 3.51 -18.18 -2.86
C GLU A 202 4.75 -18.71 -3.60
N LYS A 203 4.70 -19.99 -4.00
CA LYS A 203 5.78 -20.62 -4.78
C LYS A 203 5.80 -20.19 -6.24
N ALA A 204 4.60 -20.03 -6.83
CA ALA A 204 4.47 -19.69 -8.24
C ALA A 204 4.81 -18.22 -8.45
N LYS A 205 5.76 -17.96 -9.35
CA LYS A 205 6.13 -16.61 -9.78
C LYS A 205 5.57 -16.34 -11.17
N LYS A 206 5.22 -15.08 -11.43
CA LYS A 206 4.78 -14.61 -12.74
C LYS A 206 5.63 -13.41 -13.16
N GLU A 207 5.88 -13.30 -14.45
CA GLU A 207 6.53 -12.13 -15.04
C GLU A 207 5.75 -10.86 -14.70
N VAL A 208 6.49 -9.75 -14.53
CA VAL A 208 5.92 -8.43 -14.24
C VAL A 208 6.23 -7.46 -15.36
N ILE A 209 5.38 -6.45 -15.52
CA ILE A 209 5.65 -5.30 -16.39
C ILE A 209 6.90 -4.54 -15.91
N ASN A 210 7.57 -3.85 -16.83
CA ASN A 210 8.69 -2.97 -16.47
C ASN A 210 8.19 -1.66 -15.82
N ALA A 211 9.08 -1.00 -15.08
CA ALA A 211 8.77 0.24 -14.38
C ALA A 211 8.41 1.39 -15.34
N ALA A 212 8.98 1.38 -16.55
CA ALA A 212 8.72 2.41 -17.56
C ALA A 212 7.26 2.34 -18.07
N TYR A 213 6.73 1.14 -18.27
CA TYR A 213 5.33 0.93 -18.61
C TYR A 213 4.41 1.39 -17.46
N ALA A 214 4.76 1.07 -16.21
CA ALA A 214 4.02 1.55 -15.04
C ALA A 214 4.03 3.08 -14.91
N LEU A 215 5.14 3.75 -15.26
CA LEU A 215 5.20 5.21 -15.29
C LEU A 215 4.29 5.82 -16.35
N LEU A 216 4.24 5.24 -17.56
CA LEU A 216 3.37 5.72 -18.63
C LEU A 216 1.89 5.68 -18.24
N LYS A 217 1.50 4.78 -17.32
CA LYS A 217 0.14 4.76 -16.77
C LYS A 217 -0.24 6.02 -16.03
N LEU A 218 0.71 6.75 -15.44
CA LEU A 218 0.43 8.02 -14.78
C LEU A 218 -0.12 9.08 -15.74
N VAL A 219 0.19 9.00 -17.04
CA VAL A 219 -0.37 9.89 -18.07
C VAL A 219 -1.89 9.75 -18.15
N GLU A 220 -2.43 8.55 -17.95
CA GLU A 220 -3.86 8.26 -18.04
C GLU A 220 -4.66 8.95 -16.91
N ILE A 221 -4.04 9.20 -15.75
CA ILE A 221 -4.70 9.77 -14.56
C ILE A 221 -4.29 11.21 -14.24
N LYS A 222 -3.28 11.73 -14.94
CA LYS A 222 -2.77 13.08 -14.71
C LYS A 222 -3.74 14.11 -15.29
N THR A 223 -4.64 14.61 -14.45
CA THR A 223 -5.66 15.60 -14.83
C THR A 223 -5.32 17.03 -14.42
N ASP A 224 -4.50 17.20 -13.38
CA ASP A 224 -4.11 18.52 -12.86
C ASP A 224 -3.21 19.27 -13.86
N ALA A 225 -3.26 20.60 -13.89
CA ALA A 225 -2.27 21.43 -14.58
C ALA A 225 -0.93 21.46 -13.83
N LYS A 226 -0.93 21.28 -12.50
CA LYS A 226 0.28 21.30 -11.67
C LYS A 226 1.26 20.19 -12.09
N PRO A 227 2.58 20.47 -12.16
CA PRO A 227 3.57 19.42 -12.39
C PRO A 227 3.55 18.33 -11.30
N MET A 228 3.51 17.08 -11.73
CA MET A 228 3.70 15.91 -10.86
C MET A 228 5.18 15.55 -10.83
N VAL A 229 5.82 15.72 -9.67
CA VAL A 229 7.24 15.38 -9.53
C VAL A 229 7.39 14.01 -8.91
N VAL A 230 7.86 13.02 -9.66
CA VAL A 230 8.11 11.65 -9.19
C VAL A 230 9.49 11.58 -8.52
N LYS A 231 9.55 11.05 -7.30
CA LYS A 231 10.78 10.91 -6.51
C LYS A 231 11.23 9.48 -6.29
N GLU A 232 10.32 8.51 -6.33
CA GLU A 232 10.65 7.11 -6.06
C GLU A 232 9.78 6.19 -6.91
N ILE A 233 10.38 5.13 -7.44
CA ILE A 233 9.72 4.04 -8.15
C ILE A 233 10.25 2.75 -7.55
N LYS A 234 9.38 1.93 -6.96
CA LYS A 234 9.77 0.67 -6.30
C LYS A 234 8.81 -0.45 -6.63
N LEU A 235 9.35 -1.66 -6.82
CA LEU A 235 8.57 -2.89 -6.90
C LEU A 235 8.33 -3.41 -5.48
N GLY A 236 7.12 -3.84 -5.18
CA GLY A 236 6.75 -4.42 -3.89
C GLY A 236 5.33 -4.94 -3.90
N TYR A 237 4.67 -4.93 -2.75
CA TYR A 237 3.33 -5.51 -2.59
C TYR A 237 2.32 -4.51 -2.09
N TYR A 238 1.07 -4.67 -2.52
CA TYR A 238 -0.04 -3.86 -2.07
C TYR A 238 -1.25 -4.71 -1.71
N PHE A 239 -1.86 -4.39 -0.57
CA PHE A 239 -3.10 -4.99 -0.12
C PHE A 239 -3.98 -3.92 0.52
N ASN A 240 -5.13 -3.63 -0.10
CA ASN A 240 -6.03 -2.59 0.37
C ASN A 240 -7.48 -3.05 0.52
N TRP A 241 -7.69 -4.19 1.17
CA TRP A 241 -9.03 -4.63 1.53
C TRP A 241 -9.28 -4.29 3.00
N SER A 242 -9.96 -3.17 3.22
CA SER A 242 -10.11 -2.48 4.52
C SER A 242 -10.91 -3.25 5.58
N SER A 243 -11.62 -4.31 5.20
CA SER A 243 -12.41 -5.17 6.09
C SER A 243 -11.96 -6.64 6.09
N ALA A 244 -10.98 -7.00 5.26
CA ALA A 244 -10.54 -8.38 5.13
C ALA A 244 -9.45 -8.70 6.17
N THR A 245 -9.69 -9.76 6.94
CA THR A 245 -8.71 -10.30 7.92
C THR A 245 -7.58 -11.06 7.25
N LYS A 246 -7.78 -11.53 6.01
CA LYS A 246 -6.77 -12.21 5.20
C LYS A 246 -7.02 -11.97 3.72
N GLY A 247 -6.00 -12.15 2.91
CA GLY A 247 -6.14 -12.08 1.47
C GLY A 247 -4.80 -12.20 0.75
N GLU A 248 -4.80 -11.77 -0.50
CA GLU A 248 -3.63 -11.83 -1.39
C GLU A 248 -3.19 -10.40 -1.71
N ALA A 249 -1.99 -10.04 -1.24
CA ALA A 249 -1.30 -8.84 -1.67
C ALA A 249 -0.71 -9.08 -3.06
N VAL A 250 -1.04 -8.20 -4.00
CA VAL A 250 -0.56 -8.28 -5.38
C VAL A 250 0.75 -7.51 -5.52
N PRO A 251 1.68 -7.95 -6.37
CA PRO A 251 2.86 -7.17 -6.66
C PRO A 251 2.47 -5.91 -7.44
N VAL A 252 3.10 -4.79 -7.09
CA VAL A 252 2.85 -3.48 -7.70
C VAL A 252 4.14 -2.69 -7.88
N TRP A 253 4.13 -1.82 -8.89
CA TRP A 253 5.02 -0.67 -8.93
C TRP A 253 4.40 0.46 -8.12
N ARG A 254 5.02 0.82 -7.01
CA ARG A 254 4.69 2.01 -6.23
C ARG A 254 5.48 3.19 -6.75
N ILE A 255 4.77 4.23 -7.17
CA ILE A 255 5.35 5.49 -7.62
C ILE A 255 5.01 6.58 -6.61
N THR A 256 6.03 7.14 -5.96
CA THR A 256 5.86 8.17 -4.92
C THR A 256 6.25 9.55 -5.47
N THR A 257 5.39 10.54 -5.27
CA THR A 257 5.66 11.92 -5.69
C THR A 257 6.34 12.75 -4.60
N GLN A 258 6.87 13.90 -4.99
CA GLN A 258 7.46 14.89 -4.09
C GLN A 258 6.51 15.34 -2.97
N ASP A 259 5.21 15.38 -3.26
CA ASP A 259 4.16 15.82 -2.34
C ASP A 259 3.69 14.68 -1.42
N GLY A 260 4.27 13.47 -1.54
CA GLY A 260 3.98 12.31 -0.68
C GLY A 260 2.87 11.39 -1.20
N ASN A 261 2.25 11.70 -2.34
CA ASN A 261 1.24 10.82 -2.95
C ASN A 261 1.88 9.54 -3.46
N ARG A 262 1.20 8.41 -3.28
CA ARG A 262 1.63 7.08 -3.73
C ARG A 262 0.62 6.52 -4.72
N TYR A 263 1.11 6.12 -5.89
CA TYR A 263 0.33 5.46 -6.94
C TYR A 263 0.77 4.01 -7.05
N TYR A 264 -0.19 3.09 -7.16
CA TYR A 264 0.08 1.66 -7.21
C TYR A 264 -0.40 1.12 -8.56
N ILE A 265 0.53 0.62 -9.36
CA ILE A 265 0.24 -0.01 -10.64
C ILE A 265 0.49 -1.50 -10.48
N ASN A 266 -0.53 -2.32 -10.71
CA ASN A 266 -0.44 -3.77 -10.67
C ASN A 266 0.69 -4.27 -11.58
N ALA A 267 1.65 -4.98 -11.00
CA ALA A 267 2.85 -5.39 -11.71
C ALA A 267 2.58 -6.55 -12.70
N TYR A 268 1.46 -7.26 -12.59
CA TYR A 268 1.05 -8.29 -13.56
C TYR A 268 0.25 -7.73 -14.73
N THR A 269 -0.60 -6.73 -14.49
CA THR A 269 -1.60 -6.27 -15.48
C THR A 269 -1.35 -4.87 -15.99
N GLY A 270 -0.63 -4.04 -15.24
CA GLY A 270 -0.44 -2.63 -15.53
C GLY A 270 -1.65 -1.74 -15.24
N ASN A 271 -2.68 -2.27 -14.59
CA ASN A 271 -3.82 -1.47 -14.14
C ASN A 271 -3.52 -0.76 -12.82
N PHE A 272 -4.20 0.35 -12.55
CA PHE A 272 -4.14 0.96 -11.23
C PHE A 272 -4.81 0.07 -10.19
N GLU A 273 -4.15 -0.08 -9.05
CA GLU A 273 -4.76 -0.62 -7.85
C GLU A 273 -5.39 0.53 -7.07
N GLU A 274 -6.72 0.55 -7.06
CA GLU A 274 -7.50 1.48 -6.24
C GLU A 274 -7.88 0.82 -4.92
N GLY A 275 -7.82 1.61 -3.85
CA GLY A 275 -8.43 1.22 -2.59
C GLY A 275 -9.94 1.15 -2.69
N LYS A 276 -10.53 0.02 -2.32
CA LYS A 276 -11.98 -0.11 -2.10
C LYS A 276 -12.33 -0.08 -0.62
#